data_AF-V4M976-F1
#
_entry.id   AF-V4M976-F1
#
_cell.length_a   1.000
_cell.length_b   1.000
_cell.length_c   1.000
_cell.angle_alpha   90.00
_cell.angle_beta   90.00
_cell.angle_gamma   90.00
#
_symmetry.space_group_name_H-M   'P 1'
#
loop_
_entity.id
_entity.type
_entity.pdbx_description
1 polymer ?
#
loop_
_entity_poly.entity_id
_entity_poly.type
_entity_poly.pdbx_seq_one_letter_code
_entity_poly.pdbx_strand_id
1 'polypeptide(L)'
;MSLSLSQKETGSENAGSSLRPHNAKSLVHILTEINQYVQSMLRLIQDSEKPESKENFLWLYKSLGETYNDLNQELLNGFLKFDLNNASSFVAPMAHLSSFNSDTCPSLELDLETRASYSSLKHHLVSPRGKTSSESAQSLKLKGDFEKNQSAFLLADIFRDELETALGELEARNREVECEKRQVLELESKLSDSSCKIESLESELEQCNELLEVSEAEVSKLMEMWSEWKAEKAKLQKDNAAELLDSLRAELRSRDVQIEQMEEYLNQVSFKDTGIVSESGTDKNVMEELETRVEELENQVEMQRNVISEREEEKRKAIRELCFSLDHYKSRYIQLVRSLSGKNKVCLVT
;
A
#
# COMPACT_ATOMS: atom_id res chain seq x y z
N MET A 1 -15.50 -0.53 -40.71
CA MET A 1 -14.08 -0.68 -40.33
C MET A 1 -13.99 -1.90 -39.43
N SER A 2 -13.53 -3.00 -40.00
CA SER A 2 -13.57 -4.33 -39.39
C SER A 2 -12.20 -4.62 -38.78
N LEU A 3 -12.11 -4.72 -37.45
CA LEU A 3 -10.88 -5.05 -36.75
C LEU A 3 -10.77 -6.57 -36.59
N SER A 4 -9.78 -7.15 -37.26
CA SER A 4 -9.39 -8.56 -37.16
C SER A 4 -8.55 -8.79 -35.89
N LEU A 5 -9.09 -9.60 -34.99
CA LEU A 5 -8.40 -10.12 -33.80
C LEU A 5 -7.50 -11.29 -34.23
N SER A 6 -6.18 -11.12 -34.12
CA SER A 6 -5.21 -12.20 -34.33
C SER A 6 -4.87 -12.84 -32.98
N GLN A 7 -5.36 -14.05 -32.75
CA GLN A 7 -4.96 -14.90 -31.63
C GLN A 7 -3.59 -15.50 -31.93
N LYS A 8 -2.61 -15.16 -31.08
CA LYS A 8 -1.27 -15.75 -31.09
C LYS A 8 -1.23 -16.85 -30.04
N GLU A 9 -1.25 -18.10 -30.50
CA GLU A 9 -1.03 -19.29 -29.69
C GLU A 9 0.33 -19.21 -28.98
N THR A 10 0.31 -19.33 -27.67
CA THR A 10 1.50 -19.54 -26.84
C THR A 10 1.71 -21.04 -26.66
N GLY A 11 2.70 -21.57 -27.38
CA GLY A 11 3.22 -22.92 -27.17
C GLY A 11 3.81 -23.05 -25.76
N SER A 12 3.34 -24.07 -25.05
CA SER A 12 3.89 -24.51 -23.78
C SER A 12 5.16 -25.32 -24.02
N GLU A 13 6.32 -24.65 -24.03
CA GLU A 13 7.61 -25.32 -23.98
C GLU A 13 7.96 -25.65 -22.52
N ASN A 14 7.97 -26.96 -22.26
CA ASN A 14 8.44 -27.61 -21.04
C ASN A 14 9.96 -27.40 -20.92
N ALA A 15 10.38 -26.31 -20.26
CA ALA A 15 11.78 -26.02 -19.97
C ALA A 15 12.20 -26.71 -18.67
N GLY A 16 13.11 -27.66 -18.80
CA GLY A 16 13.69 -28.43 -17.69
C GLY A 16 14.25 -27.56 -16.57
N SER A 17 13.98 -28.01 -15.35
CA SER A 17 14.51 -27.51 -14.09
C SER A 17 16.03 -27.59 -14.07
N SER A 18 16.69 -26.58 -14.63
CA SER A 18 18.11 -26.34 -14.41
C SER A 18 18.28 -25.84 -12.97
N LEU A 19 18.67 -26.75 -12.08
CA LEU A 19 19.22 -26.40 -10.77
C LEU A 19 20.44 -25.52 -11.01
N ARG A 20 20.24 -24.20 -10.98
CA ARG A 20 21.35 -23.25 -10.87
C ARG A 20 22.02 -23.50 -9.52
N PRO A 21 23.36 -23.61 -9.47
CA PRO A 21 24.08 -23.63 -8.21
C PRO A 21 23.90 -22.26 -7.56
N HIS A 22 22.97 -22.16 -6.62
CA HIS A 22 22.80 -20.96 -5.81
C HIS A 22 24.05 -20.83 -4.94
N ASN A 23 24.91 -19.90 -5.33
CA ASN A 23 25.94 -19.37 -4.46
C ASN A 23 25.20 -18.62 -3.34
N ALA A 24 24.82 -19.33 -2.28
CA ALA A 24 23.98 -18.81 -1.21
C ALA A 24 24.68 -17.60 -0.58
N LYS A 25 24.17 -16.41 -0.88
CA LYS A 25 24.59 -15.17 -0.23
C LYS A 25 24.23 -15.33 1.25
N SER A 26 25.19 -15.07 2.15
CA SER A 26 24.90 -15.04 3.58
C SER A 26 23.76 -14.06 3.87
N LEU A 27 22.86 -14.40 4.80
CA LEU A 27 21.77 -13.53 5.27
C LEU A 27 22.25 -12.11 5.59
N VAL A 28 23.44 -12.01 6.21
CA VAL A 28 24.09 -10.73 6.53
C VAL A 28 24.36 -9.92 5.27
N HIS A 29 24.81 -10.56 4.20
CA HIS A 29 25.10 -9.92 2.92
C HIS A 29 23.81 -9.39 2.27
N ILE A 30 22.73 -10.17 2.27
CA ILE A 30 21.43 -9.77 1.73
C ILE A 30 20.88 -8.55 2.49
N LEU A 31 20.94 -8.56 3.82
CA LEU A 31 20.51 -7.42 4.64
C LEU A 31 21.36 -6.16 4.39
N THR A 32 22.66 -6.30 4.18
CA THR A 32 23.52 -5.16 3.83
C THR A 32 23.20 -4.59 2.45
N GLU A 33 22.88 -5.43 1.47
CA GLU A 33 22.52 -5.04 0.10
C GLU A 33 21.18 -4.28 0.09
N ILE A 34 20.18 -4.79 0.82
CA ILE A 34 18.89 -4.13 1.06
C ILE A 34 19.09 -2.73 1.67
N ASN A 35 19.91 -2.62 2.72
CA ASN A 35 20.17 -1.32 3.36
C ASN A 35 20.86 -0.35 2.39
N GLN A 36 21.81 -0.81 1.58
CA GLN A 36 22.47 0.02 0.57
C GLN A 36 21.48 0.54 -0.49
N TYR A 37 20.54 -0.29 -0.96
CA TYR A 37 19.52 0.14 -1.90
C TYR A 37 18.60 1.20 -1.30
N VAL A 38 18.11 0.99 -0.07
CA VAL A 38 17.27 1.97 0.63
C VAL A 38 17.98 3.31 0.81
N GLN A 39 19.25 3.30 1.24
CA GLN A 39 20.03 4.53 1.40
C GLN A 39 20.26 5.25 0.06
N SER A 40 20.47 4.50 -1.02
CA SER A 40 20.65 5.05 -2.37
C SER A 40 19.35 5.69 -2.89
N MET A 41 18.21 5.05 -2.63
CA MET A 41 16.89 5.58 -2.97
C MET A 41 16.55 6.85 -2.17
N LEU A 42 16.87 6.90 -0.88
CA LEU A 42 16.67 8.09 -0.05
C LEU A 42 17.50 9.28 -0.54
N ARG A 43 18.73 9.03 -0.99
CA ARG A 43 19.59 10.07 -1.58
C ARG A 43 19.00 10.62 -2.89
N LEU A 44 18.46 9.74 -3.74
CA LEU A 44 17.80 10.16 -4.98
C LEU A 44 16.53 10.97 -4.75
N ILE A 45 15.77 10.70 -3.68
CA ILE A 45 14.60 11.50 -3.29
C ILE A 45 15.04 12.90 -2.85
N GLN A 46 16.18 13.02 -2.15
CA GLN A 46 16.75 14.31 -1.75
C GLN A 46 17.25 15.11 -2.97
N ASP A 47 17.78 14.45 -3.99
CA ASP A 47 18.34 15.07 -5.20
C ASP A 47 17.31 15.22 -6.37
N SER A 48 16.01 15.21 -6.07
CA SER A 48 14.90 14.97 -7.02
C SER A 48 14.68 15.98 -8.17
N GLU A 49 15.55 16.96 -8.37
CA GLU A 49 15.42 17.94 -9.47
C GLU A 49 15.83 17.41 -10.85
N LYS A 50 16.51 16.25 -10.95
CA LYS A 50 16.99 15.70 -12.23
C LYS A 50 16.08 14.59 -12.77
N PRO A 51 15.70 14.60 -14.06
CA PRO A 51 14.87 13.54 -14.65
C PRO A 51 15.53 12.16 -14.64
N GLU A 52 16.87 12.10 -14.68
CA GLU A 52 17.66 10.87 -14.56
C GLU A 52 17.52 10.19 -13.18
N SER A 53 17.07 10.92 -12.16
CA SER A 53 16.85 10.38 -10.81
C SER A 53 15.69 9.39 -10.77
N LYS A 54 14.68 9.56 -11.63
CA LYS A 54 13.47 8.72 -11.65
C LYS A 54 13.74 7.34 -12.23
N GLU A 55 14.50 7.24 -13.32
CA GLU A 55 14.87 5.97 -13.92
C GLU A 55 15.79 5.16 -12.98
N ASN A 56 16.77 5.84 -12.37
CA ASN A 56 17.64 5.23 -11.36
C ASN A 56 16.87 4.76 -10.12
N PHE A 57 15.86 5.53 -9.67
CA PHE A 57 15.00 5.13 -8.57
C PHE A 57 14.18 3.88 -8.88
N LEU A 58 13.56 3.82 -10.07
CA LEU A 58 12.79 2.66 -10.52
C LEU A 58 13.66 1.41 -10.64
N TRP A 59 14.89 1.56 -11.13
CA TRP A 59 15.85 0.46 -11.20
C TRP A 59 16.23 -0.04 -9.80
N LEU A 60 16.56 0.85 -8.87
CA LEU A 60 16.88 0.48 -7.48
C LEU A 60 15.69 -0.19 -6.78
N TYR A 61 14.47 0.31 -6.99
CA TYR A 61 13.25 -0.28 -6.44
C TYR A 61 13.04 -1.72 -6.94
N LYS A 62 13.28 -1.96 -8.24
CA LYS A 62 13.21 -3.31 -8.81
C LYS A 62 14.26 -4.24 -8.21
N SER A 63 15.52 -3.79 -8.13
CA SER A 63 16.62 -4.57 -7.54
C SER A 63 16.39 -4.87 -6.05
N LEU A 64 15.78 -3.93 -5.32
CA LEU A 64 15.36 -4.11 -3.92
C LEU A 64 14.29 -5.20 -3.79
N GLY A 65 13.31 -5.23 -4.71
CA GLY A 65 12.30 -6.29 -4.75
C GLY A 65 12.90 -7.68 -5.01
N GLU A 66 13.88 -7.78 -5.91
CA GLU A 66 14.58 -9.03 -6.20
C GLU A 66 15.39 -9.52 -4.98
N THR A 67 16.13 -8.63 -4.30
CA THR A 67 16.88 -8.98 -3.08
C THR A 67 15.98 -9.32 -1.88
N TYR A 68 14.80 -8.71 -1.77
CA TYR A 68 13.82 -9.09 -0.75
C TYR A 68 13.23 -10.48 -1.02
N ASN A 69 13.06 -10.84 -2.30
CA ASN A 69 12.64 -12.18 -2.66
C ASN A 69 13.72 -13.22 -2.30
N ASP A 70 15.00 -12.91 -2.55
CA ASP A 70 16.13 -13.74 -2.11
C ASP A 70 16.16 -13.89 -0.57
N LEU A 71 15.89 -12.82 0.17
CA LEU A 71 15.79 -12.84 1.64
C LEU A 71 14.66 -13.78 2.10
N ASN A 72 13.48 -13.68 1.50
CA ASN A 72 12.34 -14.53 1.85
C ASN A 72 12.62 -16.00 1.54
N GLN A 73 13.29 -16.29 0.42
CA GLN A 73 13.71 -17.66 0.09
C GLN A 73 14.73 -18.18 1.11
N GLU A 74 15.71 -17.37 1.51
CA GLU A 74 16.70 -17.78 2.50
C GLU A 74 16.09 -17.97 3.90
N LEU A 75 15.13 -17.13 4.30
CA LEU A 75 14.37 -17.29 5.54
C LEU A 75 13.50 -18.55 5.51
N LEU A 76 12.81 -18.81 4.40
CA LEU A 76 11.98 -20.01 4.24
C LEU A 76 12.84 -21.28 4.26
N ASN A 77 13.98 -21.26 3.56
CA ASN A 77 14.96 -22.34 3.57
C ASN A 77 15.61 -22.52 4.95
N GLY A 78 15.87 -21.43 5.67
CA GLY A 78 16.44 -21.43 7.02
C GLY A 78 15.48 -21.97 8.08
N PHE A 79 14.20 -21.56 8.02
CA PHE A 79 13.12 -22.08 8.87
C PHE A 79 12.92 -23.58 8.67
N LEU A 80 12.85 -24.03 7.41
CA LEU A 80 12.72 -25.45 7.08
C LEU A 80 13.94 -26.29 7.52
N LYS A 81 15.12 -25.66 7.63
CA LYS A 81 16.34 -26.34 8.12
C LYS A 81 16.42 -26.45 9.63
N PHE A 82 15.72 -25.58 10.37
CA PHE A 82 15.77 -25.55 11.84
C PHE A 82 14.99 -26.72 12.48
N ASP A 83 13.92 -27.21 11.82
CA ASP A 83 13.02 -28.19 12.44
C ASP A 83 13.30 -29.66 12.10
N LEU A 84 14.12 -29.98 11.10
CA LEU A 84 14.26 -31.38 10.66
C LEU A 84 15.57 -32.08 11.10
N ASN A 85 16.64 -31.33 11.36
CA ASN A 85 17.92 -31.93 11.75
C ASN A 85 18.13 -32.04 13.26
N ASN A 86 17.35 -31.32 14.08
CA ASN A 86 17.38 -31.45 15.55
C ASN A 86 16.24 -32.31 16.12
N ALA A 87 15.23 -32.65 15.31
CA ALA A 87 14.15 -33.56 15.71
C ALA A 87 14.52 -35.05 15.56
N SER A 88 15.57 -35.41 14.81
CA SER A 88 15.96 -36.82 14.62
C SER A 88 16.73 -37.44 15.80
N SER A 89 17.12 -36.66 16.82
CA SER A 89 17.66 -37.20 18.08
C SER A 89 16.67 -37.22 19.24
N PHE A 90 15.46 -36.66 19.06
CA PHE A 90 14.43 -36.60 20.11
C PHE A 90 13.13 -37.35 19.78
N VAL A 91 12.98 -37.88 18.56
CA VAL A 91 11.87 -38.78 18.25
C VAL A 91 12.37 -40.23 18.25
N ALA A 92 12.47 -40.78 19.46
CA ALA A 92 12.22 -42.21 19.63
C ALA A 92 10.77 -42.47 19.17
N PRO A 93 10.49 -43.55 18.42
CA PRO A 93 9.16 -43.80 17.88
C PRO A 93 8.18 -44.04 19.03
N MET A 94 7.28 -43.07 19.25
CA MET A 94 6.14 -43.16 20.15
C MET A 94 5.03 -44.04 19.52
N ALA A 95 5.38 -45.28 19.16
CA ALA A 95 4.48 -46.29 18.61
C ALA A 95 4.19 -47.44 19.59
N HIS A 96 4.45 -47.24 20.89
CA HIS A 96 4.06 -48.17 21.95
C HIS A 96 3.52 -47.41 23.17
N LEU A 97 2.36 -46.77 23.03
CA LEU A 97 1.55 -46.30 24.16
C LEU A 97 0.14 -46.92 24.12
N SER A 98 0.10 -48.24 23.98
CA SER A 98 -1.02 -49.06 24.45
C SER A 98 -0.44 -50.12 25.39
N SER A 99 -0.20 -49.74 26.65
CA SER A 99 -0.01 -50.60 27.83
C SER A 99 0.88 -49.90 28.86
N PHE A 100 0.42 -48.77 29.41
CA PHE A 100 0.89 -48.38 30.74
C PHE A 100 0.15 -49.29 31.73
N ASN A 101 0.80 -50.40 32.07
CA ASN A 101 0.53 -51.11 33.30
C ASN A 101 0.95 -50.17 34.44
N SER A 102 -0.03 -49.59 35.10
CA SER A 102 0.11 -49.16 36.49
C SER A 102 0.35 -50.41 37.32
N ASP A 103 1.60 -50.78 37.58
CA ASP A 103 2.02 -51.74 38.63
C ASP A 103 3.53 -51.98 38.53
N THR A 104 4.35 -50.99 38.87
CA THR A 104 5.69 -51.26 39.43
C THR A 104 6.19 -50.02 40.17
N CYS A 105 5.57 -49.71 41.30
CA CYS A 105 6.40 -49.25 42.42
C CYS A 105 7.42 -50.36 42.68
N PRO A 106 8.70 -50.07 42.97
CA PRO A 106 9.45 -50.97 43.82
C PRO A 106 8.78 -50.83 45.19
N SER A 107 7.66 -51.53 45.38
CA SER A 107 7.34 -52.05 46.69
C SER A 107 8.60 -52.82 47.05
N LEU A 108 9.41 -52.22 47.92
CA LEU A 108 10.18 -52.96 48.89
C LEU A 108 9.16 -53.92 49.49
N GLU A 109 9.07 -55.11 48.89
CA GLU A 109 8.75 -56.34 49.58
C GLU A 109 9.78 -56.38 50.70
N LEU A 110 9.44 -55.68 51.79
CA LEU A 110 9.67 -56.15 53.11
C LEU A 110 9.17 -57.60 53.09
N ASP A 111 10.09 -58.50 52.76
CA ASP A 111 10.07 -59.90 53.16
C ASP A 111 10.01 -59.90 54.69
N LEU A 112 8.83 -59.55 55.22
CA LEU A 112 8.33 -59.92 56.53
C LEU A 112 7.89 -61.39 56.44
N GLU A 113 8.76 -62.22 55.86
CA GLU A 113 8.68 -63.67 55.88
C GLU A 113 9.58 -64.24 56.99
N THR A 114 9.79 -63.50 58.08
CA THR A 114 10.14 -64.10 59.37
C THR A 114 8.88 -64.25 60.23
N ARG A 115 7.81 -64.73 59.58
CA ARG A 115 6.61 -65.23 60.23
C ARG A 115 6.94 -66.59 60.85
N ALA A 116 7.10 -66.57 62.17
CA ALA A 116 6.84 -67.69 63.07
C ALA A 116 7.55 -69.03 62.74
N SER A 117 8.85 -69.12 63.06
CA SER A 117 9.47 -70.42 63.39
C SER A 117 9.50 -70.64 64.91
N TYR A 118 8.33 -70.52 65.56
CA TYR A 118 8.10 -71.21 66.83
C TYR A 118 7.61 -72.64 66.54
N SER A 119 8.43 -73.44 65.86
CA SER A 119 8.11 -74.84 65.56
C SER A 119 8.82 -75.78 66.54
N SER A 120 8.03 -76.26 67.50
CA SER A 120 8.08 -77.62 68.04
C SER A 120 9.42 -78.13 68.61
N LEU A 121 9.72 -77.78 69.86
CA LEU A 121 10.37 -78.73 70.76
C LEU A 121 9.28 -79.65 71.37
N LYS A 122 8.75 -80.55 70.54
CA LYS A 122 7.83 -81.61 71.00
C LYS A 122 8.60 -82.55 71.92
N HIS A 123 8.18 -82.55 73.18
CA HIS A 123 8.51 -83.55 74.18
C HIS A 123 8.26 -84.98 73.65
N HIS A 124 9.29 -85.82 73.63
CA HIS A 124 9.13 -87.27 73.64
C HIS A 124 9.85 -87.83 74.87
N LEU A 125 9.21 -87.68 76.03
CA LEU A 125 9.58 -88.41 77.25
C LEU A 125 9.17 -89.88 77.07
N VAL A 126 10.07 -90.68 76.51
CA VAL A 126 10.01 -92.14 76.59
C VAL A 126 10.53 -92.53 77.98
N SER A 127 9.63 -93.03 78.82
CA SER A 127 9.92 -93.55 80.15
C SER A 127 10.18 -95.06 80.08
N PRO A 128 11.37 -95.56 80.51
CA PRO A 128 11.54 -96.97 80.80
C PRO A 128 11.32 -97.21 82.30
N ARG A 129 10.19 -97.83 82.60
CA ARG A 129 9.82 -98.41 83.89
C ARG A 129 10.69 -99.65 84.15
N GLY A 130 11.57 -99.61 85.14
CA GLY A 130 12.34 -100.77 85.61
C GLY A 130 12.82 -100.58 87.04
N LYS A 131 12.24 -101.33 87.97
CA LYS A 131 12.57 -101.37 89.40
C LYS A 131 13.91 -102.09 89.61
N THR A 132 14.82 -101.54 90.44
CA THR A 132 15.49 -102.23 91.56
C THR A 132 16.67 -101.42 92.11
N SER A 133 16.82 -101.48 93.44
CA SER A 133 18.03 -101.21 94.24
C SER A 133 18.26 -99.79 94.77
N SER A 134 17.90 -99.68 96.05
CA SER A 134 18.19 -98.60 97.00
C SER A 134 19.66 -98.68 97.44
N GLU A 135 20.50 -97.75 96.96
CA GLU A 135 21.79 -97.28 97.51
C GLU A 135 22.73 -96.76 96.39
N SER A 136 22.21 -95.93 95.47
CA SER A 136 23.01 -95.10 94.55
C SER A 136 22.33 -93.75 94.19
N ALA A 137 21.25 -93.43 94.89
CA ALA A 137 20.31 -92.34 94.56
C ALA A 137 20.86 -90.91 94.75
N GLN A 138 22.06 -90.74 95.31
CA GLN A 138 22.70 -89.43 95.50
C GLN A 138 23.64 -89.03 94.34
N SER A 139 24.32 -89.97 93.67
CA SER A 139 25.22 -89.62 92.54
C SER A 139 24.45 -89.39 91.22
N LEU A 140 23.33 -90.08 91.04
CA LEU A 140 22.42 -89.87 89.89
C LEU A 140 21.70 -88.52 89.94
N LYS A 141 21.45 -87.98 91.14
CA LYS A 141 20.82 -86.67 91.33
C LYS A 141 21.78 -85.54 90.95
N LEU A 142 23.04 -85.63 91.38
CA LEU A 142 24.09 -84.65 91.04
C LEU A 142 24.43 -84.63 89.54
N LYS A 143 24.38 -85.77 88.84
CA LYS A 143 24.63 -85.81 87.39
C LYS A 143 23.47 -85.23 86.57
N GLY A 144 22.23 -85.50 86.97
CA GLY A 144 21.06 -84.88 86.35
C GLY A 144 21.00 -83.37 86.53
N ASP A 145 21.51 -82.84 87.65
CA ASP A 145 21.57 -81.41 87.89
C ASP A 145 22.70 -80.72 87.10
N PHE A 146 23.82 -81.41 86.85
CA PHE A 146 24.88 -80.92 85.95
C PHE A 146 24.42 -80.80 84.49
N GLU A 147 23.71 -81.81 83.96
CA GLU A 147 23.17 -81.78 82.60
C GLU A 147 22.08 -80.72 82.43
N LYS A 148 21.21 -80.53 83.44
CA LYS A 148 20.27 -79.40 83.47
C LYS A 148 21.00 -78.05 83.43
N ASN A 149 22.06 -77.90 84.23
CA ASN A 149 22.84 -76.66 84.25
C ASN A 149 23.54 -76.39 82.90
N GLN A 150 24.03 -77.44 82.23
CA GLN A 150 24.61 -77.30 80.89
C GLN A 150 23.56 -76.92 79.83
N SER A 151 22.36 -77.51 79.89
CA SER A 151 21.25 -77.15 79.00
C SER A 151 20.76 -75.72 79.22
N ALA A 152 20.73 -75.26 80.48
CA ALA A 152 20.37 -73.90 80.83
C ALA A 152 21.41 -72.89 80.31
N PHE A 153 22.69 -73.24 80.34
CA PHE A 153 23.76 -72.41 79.78
C PHE A 153 23.65 -72.29 78.25
N LEU A 154 23.48 -73.41 77.53
CA LEU A 154 23.27 -73.38 76.07
C LEU A 154 22.03 -72.57 75.68
N LEU A 155 20.94 -72.72 76.42
CA LEU A 155 19.71 -71.96 76.18
C LEU A 155 19.92 -70.46 76.43
N ALA A 156 20.67 -70.10 77.48
CA ALA A 156 21.01 -68.71 77.76
C ALA A 156 21.89 -68.08 76.67
N ASP A 157 22.83 -68.83 76.09
CA ASP A 157 23.66 -68.37 74.98
C ASP A 157 22.83 -68.21 73.70
N ILE A 158 21.93 -69.15 73.38
CA ILE A 158 21.00 -68.99 72.25
C ILE A 158 20.15 -67.72 72.42
N PHE A 159 19.61 -67.50 73.61
CA PHE A 159 18.84 -66.28 73.87
C PHE A 159 19.68 -65.00 73.80
N ARG A 160 20.96 -65.06 74.20
CA ARG A 160 21.88 -63.94 74.08
C ARG A 160 22.13 -63.60 72.62
N ASP A 161 22.41 -64.60 71.79
CA ASP A 161 22.66 -64.42 70.35
C ASP A 161 21.39 -63.90 69.65
N GLU A 162 20.21 -64.39 70.02
CA GLU A 162 18.92 -63.92 69.50
C GLU A 162 18.65 -62.46 69.90
N LEU A 163 18.92 -62.10 71.17
CA LEU A 163 18.79 -60.72 71.64
C LEU A 163 19.80 -59.78 70.97
N GLU A 164 21.04 -60.21 70.76
CA GLU A 164 22.08 -59.43 70.08
C GLU A 164 21.74 -59.22 68.60
N THR A 165 21.22 -60.26 67.93
CA THR A 165 20.71 -60.17 66.55
C THR A 165 19.55 -59.19 66.46
N ALA A 166 18.55 -59.32 67.35
CA ALA A 166 17.40 -58.42 67.39
C ALA A 166 17.79 -56.96 67.69
N LEU A 167 18.79 -56.74 68.56
CA LEU A 167 19.34 -55.41 68.83
C LEU A 167 20.03 -54.83 67.58
N GLY A 168 20.85 -55.62 66.89
CA GLY A 168 21.51 -55.21 65.66
C GLY A 168 20.53 -54.86 64.53
N GLU A 169 19.48 -55.66 64.37
CA GLU A 169 18.39 -55.38 63.42
C GLU A 169 17.62 -54.10 63.77
N LEU A 170 17.32 -53.89 65.06
CA LEU A 170 16.65 -52.66 65.52
C LEU A 170 17.53 -51.44 65.28
N GLU A 171 18.83 -51.52 65.52
CA GLU A 171 19.77 -50.45 65.21
C GLU A 171 19.85 -50.17 63.70
N ALA A 172 19.89 -51.22 62.87
CA ALA A 172 19.90 -51.07 61.41
C ALA A 172 18.63 -50.36 60.92
N ARG A 173 17.45 -50.79 61.38
CA ARG A 173 16.18 -50.12 61.09
C ARG A 173 16.15 -48.67 61.61
N ASN A 174 16.73 -48.40 62.77
CA ASN A 174 16.80 -47.03 63.29
C ASN A 174 17.68 -46.12 62.41
N ARG A 175 18.80 -46.64 61.87
CA ARG A 175 19.63 -45.89 60.91
C ARG A 175 18.90 -45.63 59.60
N GLU A 176 18.14 -46.61 59.10
CA GLU A 176 17.31 -46.48 57.90
C GLU A 176 16.23 -45.40 58.09
N VAL A 177 15.47 -45.46 59.18
CA VAL A 177 14.45 -44.44 59.53
C VAL A 177 15.06 -43.03 59.62
N GLU A 178 16.25 -42.87 60.21
CA GLU A 178 16.94 -41.58 60.26
C GLU A 178 17.49 -41.12 58.89
N CYS A 179 17.79 -42.04 57.96
CA CYS A 179 18.10 -41.70 56.57
C CYS A 179 16.84 -41.23 55.83
N GLU A 180 15.73 -41.96 55.91
CA GLU A 180 14.46 -41.59 55.30
C GLU A 180 13.93 -40.26 55.84
N LYS A 181 14.01 -40.03 57.15
CA LYS A 181 13.63 -38.77 57.77
C LYS A 181 14.40 -37.58 57.21
N ARG A 182 15.72 -37.73 56.96
CA ARG A 182 16.52 -36.69 56.32
C ARG A 182 16.08 -36.44 54.87
N GLN A 183 15.74 -37.49 54.12
CA GLN A 183 15.23 -37.35 52.76
C GLN A 183 13.86 -36.66 52.73
N VAL A 184 12.96 -36.99 53.66
CA VAL A 184 11.65 -36.32 53.80
C VAL A 184 11.84 -34.83 54.07
N LEU A 185 12.72 -34.45 55.02
CA LEU A 185 13.01 -33.04 55.29
C LEU A 185 13.60 -32.30 54.08
N GLU A 186 14.45 -32.96 53.28
CA GLU A 186 14.99 -32.37 52.05
C GLU A 186 13.90 -32.15 50.99
N LEU A 187 12.99 -33.13 50.83
CA LEU A 187 11.86 -33.02 49.92
C LEU A 187 10.86 -31.95 50.38
N GLU A 188 10.61 -31.83 51.68
CA GLU A 188 9.76 -30.77 52.25
C GLU A 188 10.36 -29.38 51.98
N SER A 189 11.68 -29.21 52.14
CA SER A 189 12.36 -27.95 51.79
C SER A 189 12.23 -27.63 50.31
N LYS A 190 12.48 -28.61 49.43
CA LYS A 190 12.33 -28.43 47.97
C LYS A 190 10.89 -28.11 47.58
N LEU A 191 9.92 -28.73 48.23
CA LEU A 191 8.50 -28.47 48.01
C LEU A 191 8.16 -27.03 48.43
N SER A 192 8.62 -26.59 49.61
CA SER A 192 8.46 -25.21 50.07
C SER A 192 9.09 -24.19 49.11
N ASP A 193 10.31 -24.42 48.65
CA ASP A 193 11.00 -23.53 47.70
C ASP A 193 10.24 -23.44 46.37
N SER A 194 9.76 -24.59 45.86
CA SER A 194 8.95 -24.62 44.64
C SER A 194 7.60 -23.93 44.82
N SER A 195 6.95 -24.05 45.98
CA SER A 195 5.71 -23.35 46.33
C SER A 195 5.90 -21.84 46.32
N CYS A 196 6.96 -21.33 46.98
CA CYS A 196 7.27 -19.90 46.97
C CYS A 196 7.57 -19.39 45.56
N LYS A 197 8.22 -20.20 44.71
CA LYS A 197 8.47 -19.85 43.31
C LYS A 197 7.17 -19.78 42.49
N ILE A 198 6.23 -20.69 42.73
CA ILE A 198 4.91 -20.67 42.09
C ILE A 198 4.16 -19.40 42.48
N GLU A 199 4.07 -19.07 43.77
CA GLU A 199 3.41 -17.86 44.24
C GLU A 199 4.02 -16.58 43.65
N SER A 200 5.36 -16.53 43.51
CA SER A 200 6.05 -15.41 42.85
C SER A 200 5.65 -15.27 41.38
N LEU A 201 5.60 -16.38 40.64
CA LEU A 201 5.22 -16.39 39.23
C LEU A 201 3.74 -16.05 39.03
N GLU A 202 2.86 -16.50 39.92
CA GLU A 202 1.44 -16.14 39.91
C GLU A 202 1.25 -14.64 40.12
N SER A 203 1.99 -14.04 41.06
CA SER A 203 1.98 -12.58 41.28
C SER A 203 2.52 -11.78 40.09
N GLU A 204 3.58 -12.26 39.43
CA GLU A 204 4.09 -11.64 38.20
C GLU A 204 3.09 -11.75 37.04
N LEU A 205 2.42 -12.90 36.91
CA LEU A 205 1.38 -13.11 35.90
C LEU A 205 0.19 -12.17 36.11
N GLU A 206 -0.26 -12.00 37.35
CA GLU A 206 -1.35 -11.08 37.70
C GLU A 206 -0.98 -9.64 37.33
N GLN A 207 0.23 -9.19 37.68
CA GLN A 207 0.73 -7.85 37.30
C GLN A 207 0.81 -7.67 35.77
N CYS A 208 1.25 -8.69 35.04
CA CYS A 208 1.27 -8.65 33.58
C CYS A 208 -0.15 -8.55 32.98
N ASN A 209 -1.12 -9.24 33.57
CA ASN A 209 -2.52 -9.17 33.13
C ASN A 209 -3.11 -7.77 33.38
N GLU A 210 -2.89 -7.17 34.55
CA GLU A 210 -3.32 -5.80 34.84
C GLU A 210 -2.73 -4.78 33.85
N LEU A 211 -1.42 -4.91 33.54
CA LEU A 211 -0.78 -4.05 32.54
C LEU A 211 -1.34 -4.26 31.13
N LEU A 212 -1.67 -5.51 30.78
CA LEU A 212 -2.30 -5.84 29.50
C LEU A 212 -3.68 -5.16 29.38
N GLU A 213 -4.54 -5.27 30.40
CA GLU A 213 -5.86 -4.63 30.43
C GLU A 213 -5.78 -3.10 30.28
N VAL A 214 -4.83 -2.45 30.97
CA VAL A 214 -4.58 -1.01 30.83
C VAL A 214 -4.17 -0.67 29.39
N SER A 215 -3.26 -1.46 28.80
CA SER A 215 -2.82 -1.24 27.42
C SER A 215 -3.94 -1.44 26.39
N GLU A 216 -4.82 -2.43 26.59
CA GLU A 216 -5.99 -2.68 25.74
C GLU A 216 -7.00 -1.54 25.81
N ALA A 217 -7.21 -0.96 27.00
CA ALA A 217 -8.05 0.22 27.18
C ALA A 217 -7.48 1.46 26.47
N GLU A 218 -6.16 1.68 26.54
CA GLU A 218 -5.48 2.77 25.82
C GLU A 218 -5.58 2.62 24.30
N VAL A 219 -5.35 1.40 23.78
CA VAL A 219 -5.51 1.10 22.35
C VAL A 219 -6.94 1.34 21.91
N SER A 220 -7.92 0.91 22.69
CA SER A 220 -9.35 1.13 22.41
C SER A 220 -9.68 2.63 22.34
N LYS A 221 -9.17 3.43 23.28
CA LYS A 221 -9.34 4.89 23.30
C LYS A 221 -8.68 5.57 22.09
N LEU A 222 -7.46 5.16 21.73
CA LEU A 222 -6.77 5.70 20.55
C LEU A 222 -7.52 5.35 19.25
N MET A 223 -8.11 4.15 19.18
CA MET A 223 -8.91 3.71 18.05
C MET A 223 -10.19 4.54 17.90
N GLU A 224 -10.86 4.87 19.00
CA GLU A 224 -12.03 5.77 19.03
C GLU A 224 -11.65 7.18 18.54
N MET A 225 -10.62 7.80 19.12
CA MET A 225 -10.13 9.12 18.70
C MET A 225 -9.74 9.16 17.22
N TRP A 226 -9.09 8.11 16.71
CA TRP A 226 -8.74 7.99 15.29
C TRP A 226 -9.98 7.94 14.40
N SER A 227 -11.02 7.23 14.83
CA SER A 227 -12.29 7.14 14.11
C SER A 227 -13.04 8.47 14.06
N GLU A 228 -13.05 9.22 15.16
CA GLU A 228 -13.64 10.56 15.27
C GLU A 228 -12.92 11.55 14.34
N TRP A 229 -11.58 11.58 14.41
CA TRP A 229 -10.77 12.44 13.55
C TRP A 229 -11.01 12.16 12.05
N LYS A 230 -11.12 10.88 11.69
CA LYS A 230 -11.42 10.48 10.31
C LYS A 230 -12.80 10.96 9.87
N ALA A 231 -13.81 10.88 10.74
CA ALA A 231 -15.16 11.38 10.47
C ALA A 231 -15.19 12.91 10.33
N GLU A 232 -14.51 13.63 11.22
CA GLU A 232 -14.41 15.10 11.16
C GLU A 232 -13.70 15.57 9.88
N LYS A 233 -12.58 14.93 9.53
CA LYS A 233 -11.86 15.21 8.28
C LYS A 233 -12.74 15.00 7.05
N ALA A 234 -13.50 13.90 7.01
CA ALA A 234 -14.42 13.63 5.92
C ALA A 234 -15.55 14.68 5.84
N LYS A 235 -16.08 15.11 6.98
CA LYS A 235 -17.07 16.18 7.07
C LYS A 235 -16.52 17.50 6.54
N LEU A 236 -15.33 17.91 7.00
CA LEU A 236 -14.70 19.17 6.58
C LEU A 236 -14.37 19.18 5.09
N GLN A 237 -13.93 18.05 4.53
CA GLN A 237 -13.73 17.91 3.08
C GLN A 237 -15.03 18.04 2.30
N LYS A 238 -16.13 17.43 2.79
CA LYS A 238 -17.45 17.53 2.17
C LYS A 238 -18.00 18.95 2.22
N ASP A 239 -17.89 19.61 3.37
CA ASP A 239 -18.40 20.97 3.58
C ASP A 239 -17.62 21.98 2.71
N ASN A 240 -16.28 21.88 2.65
CA ASN A 240 -15.45 22.70 1.78
C ASN A 240 -15.76 22.48 0.28
N ALA A 241 -15.97 21.21 -0.13
CA ALA A 241 -16.35 20.90 -1.50
C ALA A 241 -17.75 21.46 -1.85
N ALA A 242 -18.69 21.42 -0.91
CA ALA A 242 -20.01 22.01 -1.09
C ALA A 242 -19.95 23.54 -1.24
N GLU A 243 -19.17 24.22 -0.38
CA GLU A 243 -18.97 25.68 -0.46
C GLU A 243 -18.33 26.10 -1.80
N LEU A 244 -17.31 25.36 -2.26
CA LEU A 244 -16.68 25.62 -3.56
C LEU A 244 -17.66 25.40 -4.72
N LEU A 245 -18.48 24.34 -4.67
CA LEU A 245 -19.48 24.07 -5.69
C LEU A 245 -20.56 25.16 -5.74
N ASP A 246 -21.01 25.65 -4.60
CA ASP A 246 -22.00 26.74 -4.52
C ASP A 246 -21.42 28.06 -5.03
N SER A 247 -20.15 28.35 -4.72
CA SER A 247 -19.42 29.51 -5.24
C SER A 247 -19.29 29.46 -6.77
N LEU A 248 -18.80 28.34 -7.32
CA LEU A 248 -18.68 28.14 -8.77
C LEU A 248 -20.04 28.20 -9.48
N ARG A 249 -21.09 27.66 -8.86
CA ARG A 249 -22.45 27.74 -9.39
C ARG A 249 -22.95 29.20 -9.43
N ALA A 250 -22.66 29.99 -8.40
CA ALA A 250 -23.01 31.40 -8.38
C ALA A 250 -22.23 32.21 -9.43
N GLU A 251 -20.93 31.93 -9.61
CA GLU A 251 -20.12 32.54 -10.67
C GLU A 251 -20.64 32.19 -12.07
N LEU A 252 -20.97 30.92 -12.31
CA LEU A 252 -21.54 30.48 -13.58
C LEU A 252 -22.84 31.21 -13.90
N ARG A 253 -23.75 31.33 -12.92
CA ARG A 253 -24.99 32.11 -13.08
C ARG A 253 -24.74 33.59 -13.37
N SER A 254 -23.73 34.18 -12.73
CA SER A 254 -23.32 35.56 -12.99
C SER A 254 -22.80 35.74 -14.43
N ARG A 255 -21.99 34.78 -14.91
CA ARG A 255 -21.50 34.76 -16.30
C ARG A 255 -22.63 34.57 -17.31
N ASP A 256 -23.59 33.69 -17.03
CA ASP A 256 -24.76 33.48 -17.89
C ASP A 256 -25.54 34.80 -18.05
N VAL A 257 -25.82 35.51 -16.95
CA VAL A 257 -26.48 36.83 -16.98
C VAL A 257 -25.65 37.86 -17.78
N GLN A 258 -24.33 37.86 -17.64
CA GLN A 258 -23.45 38.74 -18.42
C GLN A 258 -23.51 38.42 -19.93
N ILE A 259 -23.56 37.14 -20.30
CA ILE A 259 -23.68 36.70 -21.69
C ILE A 259 -25.02 37.17 -22.25
N GLU A 260 -26.13 36.95 -21.55
CA GLU A 260 -27.46 37.43 -21.95
C GLU A 260 -27.47 38.95 -22.20
N GLN A 261 -26.84 39.74 -21.32
CA GLN A 261 -26.72 41.20 -21.50
C GLN A 261 -25.90 41.58 -22.74
N MET A 262 -24.81 40.87 -23.01
CA MET A 262 -23.97 41.10 -24.19
C MET A 262 -24.70 40.71 -25.48
N GLU A 263 -25.45 39.61 -25.46
CA GLU A 263 -26.29 39.17 -26.58
C GLU A 263 -27.39 40.20 -26.87
N GLU A 264 -28.05 40.74 -25.85
CA GLU A 264 -29.03 41.82 -26.01
C GLU A 264 -28.40 43.08 -26.63
N TYR A 265 -27.22 43.48 -26.17
CA TYR A 265 -26.48 44.62 -26.74
C TYR A 265 -26.11 44.39 -28.22
N LEU A 266 -25.59 43.20 -28.56
CA LEU A 266 -25.28 42.82 -29.94
C LEU A 266 -26.53 42.86 -30.83
N ASN A 267 -27.66 42.36 -30.33
CA ASN A 267 -28.94 42.43 -31.04
C ASN A 267 -29.37 43.87 -31.29
N GLN A 268 -29.21 44.78 -30.32
CA GLN A 268 -29.51 46.21 -30.52
C GLN A 268 -28.60 46.88 -31.56
N VAL A 269 -27.29 46.56 -31.56
CA VAL A 269 -26.35 47.11 -32.55
C VAL A 269 -26.69 46.60 -33.95
N SER A 270 -26.92 45.30 -34.11
CA SER A 270 -27.30 44.72 -35.41
C SER A 270 -28.62 45.29 -35.95
N PHE A 271 -29.60 45.56 -35.07
CA PHE A 271 -30.83 46.23 -35.46
C PHE A 271 -30.58 47.66 -35.97
N LYS A 272 -29.68 48.42 -35.34
CA LYS A 272 -29.31 49.77 -35.82
C LYS A 272 -28.56 49.71 -37.15
N ASP A 273 -27.62 48.78 -37.30
CA ASP A 273 -26.85 48.62 -38.54
C ASP A 273 -27.76 48.25 -39.72
N THR A 274 -28.72 47.34 -39.52
CA THR A 274 -29.72 47.00 -40.56
C THR A 274 -30.63 48.18 -40.91
N GLY A 275 -30.96 49.04 -39.94
CA GLY A 275 -31.65 50.31 -40.17
C GLY A 275 -30.84 51.27 -41.04
N ILE A 276 -29.58 51.53 -40.67
CA ILE A 276 -28.66 52.42 -41.41
C ILE A 276 -28.41 51.90 -42.84
N VAL A 277 -28.25 50.59 -43.02
CA VAL A 277 -28.08 49.98 -44.35
C VAL A 277 -29.33 50.20 -45.22
N SER A 278 -30.53 50.13 -44.63
CA SER A 278 -31.78 50.39 -45.33
C SER A 278 -31.92 51.86 -45.75
N GLU A 279 -31.59 52.80 -44.85
CA GLU A 279 -31.56 54.25 -45.14
C GLU A 279 -30.51 54.60 -46.21
N SER A 280 -29.29 54.05 -46.10
CA SER A 280 -28.24 54.24 -47.10
C SER A 280 -28.62 53.68 -48.47
N GLY A 281 -29.38 52.58 -48.51
CA GLY A 281 -29.95 52.05 -49.76
C GLY A 281 -30.90 53.03 -50.43
N THR A 282 -31.74 53.74 -49.66
CA THR A 282 -32.61 54.78 -50.22
C THR A 282 -31.84 56.00 -50.72
N ASP A 283 -30.81 56.45 -49.98
CA ASP A 283 -29.94 57.55 -50.40
C ASP A 283 -29.18 57.22 -51.68
N LYS A 284 -28.71 55.98 -51.82
CA LYS A 284 -28.03 55.51 -53.03
C LYS A 284 -28.96 55.56 -54.25
N ASN A 285 -30.20 55.11 -54.10
CA ASN A 285 -31.19 55.19 -55.19
C ASN A 285 -31.47 56.65 -55.60
N VAL A 286 -31.59 57.57 -54.63
CA VAL A 286 -31.77 59.00 -54.90
C VAL A 286 -30.54 59.61 -55.60
N MET A 287 -29.34 59.19 -55.20
CA MET A 287 -28.09 59.62 -55.85
C MET A 287 -28.02 59.13 -57.30
N GLU A 288 -28.34 57.86 -57.57
CA GLU A 288 -28.41 57.30 -58.93
C GLU A 288 -29.46 58.04 -59.79
N GLU A 289 -30.63 58.36 -59.23
CA GLU A 289 -31.66 59.16 -59.92
C GLU A 289 -31.17 60.59 -60.24
N LEU A 290 -30.48 61.24 -59.31
CA LEU A 290 -29.89 62.57 -59.52
C LEU A 290 -28.78 62.54 -60.58
N GLU A 291 -27.91 61.54 -60.56
CA GLU A 291 -26.79 61.40 -61.50
C GLU A 291 -27.31 61.23 -62.94
N THR A 292 -28.29 60.35 -63.15
CA THR A 292 -28.93 60.18 -64.46
C THR A 292 -29.62 61.47 -64.93
N ARG A 293 -30.22 62.24 -64.02
CA ARG A 293 -30.83 63.54 -64.35
C ARG A 293 -29.81 64.60 -64.71
N VAL A 294 -28.65 64.62 -64.05
CA VAL A 294 -27.54 65.53 -64.38
C VAL A 294 -27.00 65.20 -65.77
N GLU A 295 -26.75 63.93 -66.09
CA GLU A 295 -26.28 63.49 -67.40
C GLU A 295 -27.27 63.89 -68.53
N GLU A 296 -28.57 63.74 -68.30
CA GLU A 296 -29.59 64.17 -69.25
C GLU A 296 -29.54 65.69 -69.51
N LEU A 297 -29.40 66.49 -68.45
CA LEU A 297 -29.31 67.95 -68.54
C LEU A 297 -28.01 68.41 -69.22
N GLU A 298 -26.88 67.78 -68.93
CA GLU A 298 -25.60 68.06 -69.58
C GLU A 298 -25.69 67.82 -71.10
N ASN A 299 -26.29 66.69 -71.50
CA ASN A 299 -26.53 66.39 -72.91
C ASN A 299 -27.44 67.42 -73.60
N GLN A 300 -28.49 67.88 -72.92
CA GLN A 300 -29.36 68.94 -73.44
C GLN A 300 -28.62 70.28 -73.60
N VAL A 301 -27.78 70.65 -72.63
CA VAL A 301 -26.95 71.88 -72.70
C VAL A 301 -25.96 71.78 -73.87
N GLU A 302 -25.31 70.64 -74.06
CA GLU A 302 -24.37 70.44 -75.16
C GLU A 302 -25.06 70.51 -76.52
N MET A 303 -26.26 69.91 -76.66
CA MET A 303 -27.10 70.07 -77.86
C MET A 303 -27.44 71.55 -78.13
N GLN A 304 -27.86 72.30 -77.11
CA GLN A 304 -28.16 73.72 -77.25
C GLN A 304 -26.93 74.53 -77.66
N ARG A 305 -25.77 74.22 -77.07
CA ARG A 305 -24.49 74.86 -77.39
C ARG A 305 -24.10 74.65 -78.84
N ASN A 306 -24.26 73.44 -79.36
CA ASN A 306 -24.01 73.11 -80.77
C ASN A 306 -24.93 73.91 -81.70
N VAL A 307 -26.22 73.97 -81.42
CA VAL A 307 -27.19 74.77 -82.21
C VAL A 307 -26.83 76.25 -82.21
N ILE A 308 -26.39 76.82 -81.08
CA ILE A 308 -25.96 78.22 -81.00
C ILE A 308 -24.70 78.44 -81.85
N SER A 309 -23.70 77.56 -81.74
CA SER A 309 -22.44 77.63 -82.49
C SER A 309 -22.68 77.53 -84.00
N GLU A 310 -23.54 76.60 -84.44
CA GLU A 310 -23.96 76.47 -85.84
C GLU A 310 -24.60 77.76 -86.36
N ARG A 311 -25.57 78.32 -85.62
CA ARG A 311 -26.21 79.61 -86.00
C ARG A 311 -25.24 80.78 -85.99
N GLU A 312 -24.28 80.82 -85.08
CA GLU A 312 -23.24 81.85 -85.06
C GLU A 312 -22.34 81.73 -86.30
N GLU A 313 -21.95 80.52 -86.69
CA GLU A 313 -21.15 80.27 -87.88
C GLU A 313 -21.91 80.62 -89.17
N GLU A 314 -23.21 80.31 -89.25
CA GLU A 314 -24.09 80.75 -90.35
C GLU A 314 -24.11 82.28 -90.47
N LYS A 315 -24.25 83.00 -89.35
CA LYS A 315 -24.17 84.47 -89.33
C LYS A 315 -22.79 84.95 -89.81
N ARG A 316 -21.69 84.33 -89.37
CA ARG A 316 -20.33 84.67 -89.83
C ARG A 316 -20.17 84.43 -91.33
N LYS A 317 -20.72 83.34 -91.88
CA LYS A 317 -20.74 83.07 -93.33
C LYS A 317 -21.51 84.15 -94.09
N ALA A 318 -22.73 84.49 -93.65
CA ALA A 318 -23.54 85.54 -94.27
C ALA A 318 -22.81 86.90 -94.28
N ILE A 319 -22.13 87.27 -93.19
CA ILE A 319 -21.31 88.48 -93.13
C ILE A 319 -20.15 88.42 -94.14
N ARG A 320 -19.43 87.28 -94.22
CA ARG A 320 -18.33 87.12 -95.19
C ARG A 320 -18.81 87.24 -96.64
N GLU A 321 -19.94 86.64 -96.99
CA GLU A 321 -20.56 86.75 -98.31
C GLU A 321 -20.98 88.19 -98.63
N LEU A 322 -21.54 88.89 -97.65
CA LEU A 322 -21.92 90.30 -97.78
C LEU A 322 -20.69 91.19 -98.03
N CYS A 323 -19.62 91.04 -97.24
CA CYS A 323 -18.36 91.78 -97.42
C CYS A 323 -17.76 91.52 -98.80
N PHE A 324 -17.71 90.26 -99.25
CA PHE A 324 -17.19 89.91 -100.57
C PHE A 324 -18.01 90.56 -101.69
N SER A 325 -19.34 90.54 -101.57
CA SER A 325 -20.24 91.22 -102.50
C SER A 325 -19.96 92.73 -102.53
N LEU A 326 -19.78 93.35 -101.37
CA LEU A 326 -19.55 94.78 -101.22
C LEU A 326 -18.20 95.21 -101.83
N ASP A 327 -17.14 94.42 -101.63
CA ASP A 327 -15.83 94.62 -102.26
C ASP A 327 -15.89 94.46 -103.79
N HIS A 328 -16.69 93.51 -104.28
CA HIS A 328 -16.94 93.35 -105.71
C HIS A 328 -17.63 94.59 -106.30
N TYR A 329 -18.69 95.09 -105.66
CA TYR A 329 -19.38 96.32 -106.08
C TYR A 329 -18.44 97.54 -106.04
N LYS A 330 -17.66 97.70 -104.97
CA LYS A 330 -16.69 98.80 -104.82
C LYS A 330 -15.61 98.75 -105.89
N SER A 331 -15.11 97.56 -106.22
CA SER A 331 -14.14 97.35 -107.31
C SER A 331 -14.72 97.72 -108.67
N ARG A 332 -15.96 97.31 -108.98
CA ARG A 332 -16.65 97.73 -110.21
C ARG A 332 -16.90 99.23 -110.26
N TYR A 333 -17.28 99.85 -109.13
CA TYR A 333 -17.45 101.29 -109.03
C TYR A 333 -16.12 102.04 -109.30
N ILE A 334 -15.01 101.60 -108.70
CA ILE A 334 -13.68 102.16 -108.96
C ILE A 334 -13.28 102.00 -110.44
N GLN A 335 -13.55 100.85 -111.06
CA GLN A 335 -13.33 100.65 -112.49
C GLN A 335 -14.17 101.62 -113.33
N LEU A 336 -15.46 101.78 -113.02
CA LEU A 336 -16.36 102.72 -113.70
C LEU A 336 -15.84 104.16 -113.59
N VAL A 337 -15.46 104.60 -112.39
CA VAL A 337 -14.86 105.93 -112.14
C VAL A 337 -13.55 106.10 -112.90
N ARG A 338 -12.69 105.08 -112.95
CA ARG A 338 -11.42 105.12 -113.71
C ARG A 338 -11.66 105.17 -115.21
N SER A 339 -12.65 104.45 -115.74
CA SER A 339 -13.08 104.52 -117.14
C SER A 339 -13.67 105.88 -117.52
N LEU A 340 -14.30 106.58 -116.57
CA LEU A 340 -14.80 107.95 -116.75
C LEU A 340 -13.66 109.00 -116.65
N SER A 341 -12.69 108.80 -115.74
CA SER A 341 -11.55 109.71 -115.55
C SER A 341 -10.48 109.59 -116.65
N GLY A 342 -10.27 108.39 -117.21
CA GLY A 342 -9.35 108.15 -118.33
C GLY A 342 -9.82 108.68 -119.69
N LYS A 343 -11.10 109.06 -119.83
CA LYS A 343 -11.65 109.65 -121.06
C LYS A 343 -11.52 111.18 -121.14
N ASN A 344 -10.95 111.85 -120.14
CA ASN A 344 -10.78 113.30 -120.10
C ASN A 344 -9.31 113.78 -120.23
N LYS A 345 -8.40 112.94 -120.77
CA LYS A 345 -7.00 113.34 -121.02
C LYS A 345 -6.46 112.91 -122.38
N VAL A 346 -7.25 113.06 -123.46
CA VAL A 346 -6.72 113.26 -124.83
C VAL A 346 -7.73 114.14 -125.59
N CYS A 347 -7.21 115.13 -126.32
CA CYS A 347 -7.85 116.11 -127.20
C CYS A 347 -8.43 117.39 -126.56
N LEU A 348 -7.59 118.44 -126.51
CA LEU A 348 -7.77 119.73 -127.21
C LEU A 348 -6.54 120.62 -126.88
N VAL A 349 -5.41 120.39 -127.57
CA VAL A 349 -4.90 121.33 -128.60
C VAL A 349 -5.99 121.86 -129.54
N THR A 350 -6.53 123.04 -129.25
CA THR A 350 -6.40 124.28 -130.05
C THR A 350 -7.08 125.41 -129.31
#